data_AF-A0A850G4F7-F1
#
_entry.id   AF-A0A850G4F7-F1
#
_cell.length_a   1.000
_cell.length_b   1.000
_cell.length_c   1.000
_cell.angle_alpha   90.00
_cell.angle_beta   90.00
_cell.angle_gamma   90.00
#
_symmetry.space_group_name_H-M   'P 1'
#
loop_
_entity.id
_entity.type
_entity.pdbx_description
1 polymer ?
#
loop_
_entity_poly.entity_id
_entity_poly.type
_entity_poly.pdbx_seq_one_letter_code
_entity_poly.pdbx_strand_id
1 'polypeptide(L)'
;MNAQALKPTLEYALRPHAVPRDELIRRYRPVMMMVRQILGVVPHAMSYFEIWPPALTTYSVLVPAMLDIPRCDMGRGIPPALRSLVLYVASRSHGCSYCAAHSASVGTVFRGSGGNLARNAQAMSPEACKLFSPADLAAIDYATAAAKLPNELEESHRLGLARHFSEDHEEAIALAVTLMGFLNCAMDTLGMVLEWGVLDRAQRHLAASDWTPGQNFDPRFDQSVVEADKLTDDGQTLGPLELARTMAGIIAYDRGALETIAKRPAKVHEQVREAMGFVPYYVERVERTPAKRVFAHMLVERVQSSAGELPVWLKHAACFAAARNSKNDLLAAHFAHWAMRAGASIEQLRGALMPRPTGGREATAFALAKVASSQPATLGHELLERVTSQFSPPEIIELVTMLSIQGMFQRYVSTYPVDSYESPVADFVTEHGTLLGLPRRPSQVSARWDELCQRARLSAA
;
A
#
# COMPACT_ATOMS: atom_id res chain seq x y z
N MET A 1 9.37 20.42 31.12
CA MET A 1 8.72 19.83 29.93
C MET A 1 8.32 18.41 30.28
N ASN A 2 7.02 18.15 30.44
CA ASN A 2 6.54 16.77 30.61
C ASN A 2 6.91 16.00 29.34
N ALA A 3 7.78 15.01 29.47
CA ALA A 3 7.93 13.97 28.46
C ALA A 3 6.57 13.27 28.37
N GLN A 4 5.73 13.68 27.43
CA GLN A 4 4.62 12.84 27.00
C GLN A 4 5.25 11.51 26.62
N ALA A 5 4.98 10.48 27.43
CA ALA A 5 5.51 9.14 27.21
C ALA A 5 5.27 8.79 25.74
N LEU A 6 6.35 8.48 25.02
CA LEU A 6 6.29 7.99 23.65
C LEU A 6 5.26 6.86 23.64
N LYS A 7 4.20 7.00 22.84
CA LYS A 7 3.26 5.89 22.60
C LYS A 7 4.10 4.74 22.05
N PRO A 8 4.14 3.55 22.68
CA PRO A 8 4.97 2.50 22.14
C PRO A 8 4.33 2.00 20.85
N THR A 9 5.13 1.96 19.80
CA THR A 9 4.77 1.51 18.47
C THR A 9 5.62 0.30 18.09
N LEU A 10 5.24 -0.40 17.01
CA LEU A 10 6.12 -1.43 16.45
C LEU A 10 7.42 -0.80 15.93
N GLU A 11 7.37 0.41 15.36
CA GLU A 11 8.55 1.17 14.97
C GLU A 11 9.52 1.29 16.15
N TYR A 12 9.05 1.76 17.32
CA TYR A 12 9.91 1.90 18.49
C TYR A 12 10.50 0.56 18.96
N ALA A 13 9.68 -0.50 18.98
CA ALA A 13 10.12 -1.84 19.37
C ALA A 13 11.14 -2.45 18.38
N LEU A 14 11.04 -2.11 17.09
CA LEU A 14 11.88 -2.65 16.02
C LEU A 14 13.13 -1.80 15.75
N ARG A 15 13.25 -0.59 16.32
CA ARG A 15 14.43 0.28 16.16
C ARG A 15 15.78 -0.43 16.31
N PRO A 16 16.02 -1.27 17.33
CA PRO A 16 17.31 -1.96 17.48
C PRO A 16 17.64 -2.94 16.34
N HIS A 17 16.64 -3.33 15.55
CA HIS A 17 16.76 -4.26 14.43
C HIS A 17 16.77 -3.56 13.07
N ALA A 18 16.38 -2.28 13.02
CA ALA A 18 16.34 -1.51 11.78
C ALA A 18 17.74 -1.43 11.15
N VAL A 19 17.81 -1.67 9.84
CA VAL A 19 19.10 -1.74 9.14
C VAL A 19 19.73 -0.34 9.03
N PRO A 20 21.01 -0.18 9.40
CA PRO A 20 21.70 1.10 9.33
C PRO A 20 21.65 1.74 7.94
N ARG A 21 21.63 3.07 7.92
CA ARG A 21 21.46 3.86 6.70
C ARG A 21 22.58 3.64 5.68
N ASP A 22 23.82 3.62 6.15
CA ASP A 22 25.01 3.39 5.33
C ASP A 22 24.98 2.01 4.68
N GLU A 23 24.51 1.00 5.40
CA GLU A 23 24.31 -0.33 4.87
C GLU A 23 23.23 -0.37 3.78
N LEU A 24 22.08 0.27 4.00
CA LEU A 24 21.04 0.39 2.97
C LEU A 24 21.56 1.03 1.69
N ILE A 25 22.29 2.14 1.81
CA ILE A 25 22.83 2.85 0.65
C ILE A 25 23.90 2.00 -0.04
N ARG A 26 24.76 1.30 0.71
CA ARG A 26 25.75 0.38 0.13
C ARG A 26 25.10 -0.75 -0.67
N ARG A 27 24.02 -1.35 -0.16
CA ARG A 27 23.33 -2.48 -0.81
C ARG A 27 22.41 -2.05 -1.95
N TYR A 28 21.74 -0.90 -1.81
CA TYR A 28 20.63 -0.48 -2.67
C TYR A 28 20.77 0.95 -3.21
N ARG A 29 22.01 1.42 -3.42
CA ARG A 29 22.31 2.82 -3.80
C ARG A 29 21.37 3.39 -4.87
N PRO A 30 21.13 2.71 -6.01
CA PRO A 30 20.26 3.27 -7.04
C PRO A 30 18.83 3.51 -6.53
N VAL A 31 18.29 2.58 -5.74
CA VAL A 31 16.95 2.69 -5.12
C VAL A 31 16.91 3.86 -4.15
N MET A 32 17.86 3.94 -3.23
CA MET A 32 17.90 4.99 -2.20
C MET A 32 18.04 6.38 -2.83
N MET A 33 18.91 6.53 -3.84
CA MET A 33 19.13 7.80 -4.51
C MET A 33 17.91 8.23 -5.34
N MET A 34 17.22 7.31 -5.99
CA MET A 34 15.99 7.63 -6.72
C MET A 34 14.86 8.04 -5.76
N VAL A 35 14.72 7.34 -4.63
CA VAL A 35 13.72 7.68 -3.61
C VAL A 35 14.01 9.07 -3.02
N ARG A 36 15.28 9.35 -2.68
CA ARG A 36 15.71 10.67 -2.20
C ARG A 36 15.48 11.75 -3.25
N GLN A 37 15.75 11.47 -4.53
CA GLN A 37 15.47 12.40 -5.62
C GLN A 37 13.98 12.79 -5.63
N ILE A 38 13.07 11.82 -5.50
CA ILE A 38 11.62 12.07 -5.61
C ILE A 38 11.01 12.66 -4.33
N LEU A 39 11.47 12.22 -3.14
CA LEU A 39 10.89 12.60 -1.84
C LEU A 39 11.69 13.66 -1.06
N GLY A 40 12.95 13.89 -1.46
CA GLY A 40 13.90 14.76 -0.78
C GLY A 40 14.59 14.12 0.43
N VAL A 41 14.17 12.90 0.80
CA VAL A 41 14.73 12.10 1.91
C VAL A 41 14.69 10.62 1.53
N VAL A 42 15.52 9.81 2.16
CA VAL A 42 15.32 8.35 2.17
C VAL A 42 14.43 8.03 3.38
N PRO A 43 13.20 7.52 3.20
CA PRO A 43 12.29 7.24 4.31
C PRO A 43 12.90 6.31 5.37
N HIS A 44 12.63 6.56 6.64
CA HIS A 44 12.97 5.68 7.76
C HIS A 44 12.42 4.27 7.53
N ALA A 45 11.22 4.16 6.95
CA ALA A 45 10.54 2.89 6.70
C ALA A 45 11.39 1.88 5.90
N MET A 46 12.30 2.34 5.05
CA MET A 46 13.16 1.44 4.27
C MET A 46 14.12 0.63 5.16
N SER A 47 14.58 1.18 6.29
CA SER A 47 15.41 0.46 7.27
C SER A 47 14.63 -0.63 8.00
N TYR A 48 13.33 -0.42 8.21
CA TYR A 48 12.44 -1.39 8.86
C TYR A 48 12.05 -2.50 7.89
N PHE A 49 11.73 -2.18 6.64
CA PHE A 49 11.43 -3.21 5.65
C PHE A 49 12.62 -4.11 5.35
N GLU A 50 13.86 -3.63 5.51
CA GLU A 50 15.06 -4.47 5.33
C GLU A 50 15.32 -5.44 6.50
N ILE A 51 14.62 -5.32 7.63
CA ILE A 51 14.63 -6.37 8.68
C ILE A 51 14.20 -7.72 8.08
N TRP A 52 13.30 -7.69 7.08
CA TRP A 52 12.97 -8.82 6.23
C TRP A 52 13.11 -8.41 4.76
N PRO A 53 14.28 -8.60 4.11
CA PRO A 53 14.61 -8.06 2.78
C PRO A 53 13.57 -8.28 1.66
N PRO A 54 12.78 -9.38 1.63
CA PRO A 54 11.66 -9.52 0.71
C PRO A 54 10.62 -8.39 0.81
N ALA A 55 10.41 -7.79 1.99
CA ALA A 55 9.55 -6.62 2.16
C ALA A 55 10.14 -5.37 1.51
N LEU A 56 11.44 -5.09 1.69
CA LEU A 56 12.08 -3.96 1.00
C LEU A 56 11.99 -4.11 -0.51
N THR A 57 12.16 -5.34 -1.00
CA THR A 57 11.96 -5.66 -2.43
C THR A 57 10.54 -5.35 -2.89
N THR A 58 9.54 -5.79 -2.12
CA THR A 58 8.12 -5.53 -2.40
C THR A 58 7.84 -4.03 -2.48
N TYR A 59 8.30 -3.28 -1.47
CA TYR A 59 8.19 -1.82 -1.41
C TYR A 59 8.84 -1.16 -2.64
N SER A 60 10.03 -1.60 -3.03
CA SER A 60 10.84 -0.96 -4.06
C SER A 60 10.30 -1.17 -5.47
N VAL A 61 9.74 -2.34 -5.79
CA VAL A 61 9.13 -2.60 -7.11
C VAL A 61 7.71 -2.05 -7.24
N LEU A 62 7.00 -1.90 -6.11
CA LEU A 62 5.63 -1.38 -6.08
C LEU A 62 5.52 0.06 -6.58
N VAL A 63 6.32 0.94 -6.00
CA VAL A 63 6.24 2.38 -6.23
C VAL A 63 6.37 2.72 -7.72
N PRO A 64 7.42 2.32 -8.45
CA PRO A 64 7.56 2.67 -9.86
C PRO A 64 6.47 2.04 -10.74
N ALA A 65 6.04 0.80 -10.44
CA ALA A 65 5.02 0.11 -11.23
C ALA A 65 3.62 0.74 -11.09
N MET A 66 3.22 1.13 -9.87
CA MET A 66 1.90 1.70 -9.60
C MET A 66 1.82 3.19 -9.93
N LEU A 67 2.92 3.92 -9.80
CA LEU A 67 3.01 5.35 -10.14
C LEU A 67 3.45 5.61 -11.57
N ASP A 68 3.77 4.56 -12.33
CA ASP A 68 4.16 4.63 -13.74
C ASP A 68 5.36 5.55 -13.97
N ILE A 69 6.34 5.45 -13.07
CA ILE A 69 7.56 6.24 -13.08
C ILE A 69 8.62 5.50 -13.92
N PRO A 70 9.35 6.17 -14.84
CA PRO A 70 9.34 7.61 -15.12
C PRO A 70 8.39 8.03 -16.26
N ARG A 71 7.54 7.13 -16.78
CA ARG A 71 6.71 7.38 -17.98
C ARG A 71 5.78 8.59 -17.78
N CYS A 72 5.10 8.67 -16.64
CA CYS A 72 4.24 9.81 -16.32
C CYS A 72 5.01 11.12 -16.17
N ASP A 73 6.23 11.10 -15.63
CA ASP A 73 7.11 12.27 -15.50
C ASP A 73 7.61 12.77 -16.86
N MET A 74 7.56 11.93 -17.91
CA MET A 74 7.83 12.28 -19.31
C MET A 74 6.57 12.69 -20.10
N GLY A 75 5.45 12.96 -19.41
CA GLY A 75 4.20 13.40 -20.04
C GLY A 75 3.41 12.30 -20.75
N ARG A 76 3.72 11.02 -20.47
CA ARG A 76 3.03 9.86 -21.06
C ARG A 76 2.09 9.18 -20.05
N GLY A 77 1.55 9.90 -19.08
CA GLY A 77 0.60 9.38 -18.08
C GLY A 77 -0.07 10.53 -17.36
N ILE A 78 -0.67 10.27 -16.19
CA ILE A 78 -1.29 11.35 -15.41
C ILE A 78 -0.24 12.41 -15.00
N PRO A 79 -0.58 13.70 -14.97
CA PRO A 79 0.36 14.74 -14.58
C PRO A 79 0.90 14.51 -13.17
N PRO A 80 2.20 14.78 -12.89
CA PRO A 80 2.77 14.62 -11.55
C PRO A 80 2.03 15.37 -10.44
N ALA A 81 1.44 16.54 -10.76
CA ALA A 81 0.60 17.29 -9.84
C ALA A 81 -0.69 16.54 -9.46
N LEU A 82 -1.35 15.88 -10.41
CA LEU A 82 -2.52 15.04 -10.14
C LEU A 82 -2.13 13.77 -9.38
N ARG A 83 -1.00 13.14 -9.74
CA ARG A 83 -0.44 12.01 -8.99
C ARG A 83 -0.23 12.39 -7.52
N SER A 84 0.48 13.48 -7.24
CA SER A 84 0.73 13.96 -5.87
C SER A 84 -0.57 14.25 -5.12
N LEU A 85 -1.54 14.91 -5.77
CA LEU A 85 -2.86 15.21 -5.21
C LEU A 85 -3.59 13.92 -4.77
N VAL A 86 -3.68 12.92 -5.64
CA VAL A 86 -4.38 11.65 -5.37
C VAL A 86 -3.71 10.88 -4.22
N LEU A 87 -2.37 10.81 -4.21
CA LEU A 87 -1.63 10.14 -3.12
C LEU A 87 -1.85 10.84 -1.77
N TYR A 88 -1.88 12.19 -1.79
CA TYR A 88 -2.13 13.00 -0.61
C TYR A 88 -3.55 12.80 -0.07
N VAL A 89 -4.56 12.97 -0.92
CA VAL A 89 -5.97 12.83 -0.54
C VAL A 89 -6.26 11.41 -0.04
N ALA A 90 -5.74 10.38 -0.71
CA ALA A 90 -5.88 9.00 -0.25
C ALA A 90 -5.27 8.81 1.15
N SER A 91 -4.07 9.34 1.40
CA SER A 91 -3.41 9.21 2.71
C SER A 91 -4.14 9.96 3.80
N ARG A 92 -4.61 11.18 3.52
CA ARG A 92 -5.40 11.99 4.44
C ARG A 92 -6.74 11.33 4.77
N SER A 93 -7.41 10.79 3.75
CA SER A 93 -8.70 10.13 3.90
C SER A 93 -8.61 8.78 4.61
N HIS A 94 -7.44 8.13 4.57
CA HIS A 94 -7.10 6.99 5.41
C HIS A 94 -6.64 7.39 6.83
N GLY A 95 -6.29 8.66 7.08
CA GLY A 95 -5.76 9.11 8.36
C GLY A 95 -4.26 8.87 8.56
N CYS A 96 -3.53 8.38 7.55
CA CYS A 96 -2.10 8.13 7.65
C CYS A 96 -1.30 9.44 7.51
N SER A 97 -0.91 10.01 8.64
CA SER A 97 -0.22 11.31 8.68
C SER A 97 1.20 11.27 8.10
N TYR A 98 1.91 10.15 8.28
CA TYR A 98 3.24 9.92 7.71
C TYR A 98 3.20 9.95 6.18
N CYS A 99 2.33 9.13 5.58
CA CYS A 99 2.17 9.08 4.13
C CYS A 99 1.66 10.40 3.55
N ALA A 100 0.73 11.09 4.24
CA ALA A 100 0.22 12.38 3.81
C ALA A 100 1.34 13.43 3.68
N ALA A 101 2.28 13.46 4.63
CA ALA A 101 3.41 14.39 4.58
C ALA A 101 4.33 14.12 3.38
N HIS A 102 4.72 12.87 3.15
CA HIS A 102 5.55 12.51 1.99
C HIS A 102 4.84 12.78 0.66
N SER A 103 3.59 12.32 0.51
CA SER A 103 2.81 12.46 -0.72
C SER A 103 2.49 13.91 -1.08
N ALA A 104 2.35 14.81 -0.09
CA ALA A 104 2.19 16.24 -0.34
C ALA A 104 3.42 16.84 -1.06
N SER A 105 4.61 16.31 -0.77
CA SER A 105 5.90 16.80 -1.29
C SER A 105 6.48 15.99 -2.44
N VAL A 106 5.84 14.87 -2.82
CA VAL A 106 6.35 13.96 -3.86
C VAL A 106 6.57 14.72 -5.17
N GLY A 107 7.79 14.66 -5.68
CA GLY A 107 8.22 15.37 -6.87
C GLY A 107 8.29 14.48 -8.10
N THR A 108 9.29 14.72 -8.95
CA THR A 108 9.56 13.92 -10.16
C THR A 108 11.00 13.45 -10.22
N VAL A 109 11.25 12.41 -11.00
CA VAL A 109 12.60 11.89 -11.27
C VAL A 109 13.52 12.99 -11.80
N PHE A 110 13.01 13.88 -12.65
CA PHE A 110 13.82 14.88 -13.36
C PHE A 110 13.94 16.23 -12.63
N ARG A 111 12.99 16.60 -11.77
CA ARG A 111 12.95 17.90 -11.09
C ARG A 111 13.19 17.82 -9.60
N GLY A 112 13.30 16.60 -9.05
CA GLY A 112 13.47 16.38 -7.63
C GLY A 112 12.16 16.56 -6.86
N SER A 113 12.25 16.51 -5.53
CA SER A 113 11.14 16.76 -4.60
C SER A 113 10.60 18.19 -4.74
N GLY A 114 9.32 18.41 -4.42
CA GLY A 114 8.70 19.73 -4.56
C GLY A 114 7.30 19.70 -5.15
N GLY A 115 6.50 18.70 -4.76
CA GLY A 115 5.05 18.67 -5.05
C GLY A 115 4.35 19.96 -4.61
N ASN A 116 3.08 20.12 -4.99
CA ASN A 116 2.33 21.34 -4.68
C ASN A 116 1.66 21.24 -3.30
N LEU A 117 2.45 21.30 -2.23
CA LEU A 117 1.95 21.12 -0.85
C LEU A 117 0.79 22.07 -0.52
N ALA A 118 0.94 23.36 -0.86
CA ALA A 118 -0.07 24.37 -0.57
C ALA A 118 -1.39 24.09 -1.30
N ARG A 119 -1.33 23.69 -2.57
CA ARG A 119 -2.54 23.26 -3.31
C ARG A 119 -3.13 22.00 -2.70
N ASN A 120 -2.30 21.00 -2.41
CA ASN A 120 -2.77 19.73 -1.86
C ASN A 120 -3.45 19.92 -0.50
N ALA A 121 -2.96 20.80 0.36
CA ALA A 121 -3.61 21.15 1.62
C ALA A 121 -5.06 21.64 1.43
N GLN A 122 -5.33 22.37 0.36
CA GLN A 122 -6.68 22.86 0.03
C GLN A 122 -7.61 21.75 -0.46
N ALA A 123 -7.09 20.57 -0.83
CA ALA A 123 -7.89 19.46 -1.33
C ALA A 123 -8.75 18.79 -0.24
N MET A 124 -8.54 19.11 1.03
CA MET A 124 -9.38 18.63 2.14
C MET A 124 -10.65 19.47 2.32
N SER A 125 -10.75 20.60 1.65
CA SER A 125 -11.97 21.43 1.60
C SER A 125 -12.05 22.09 0.22
N PRO A 126 -12.14 21.29 -0.85
CA PRO A 126 -11.95 21.78 -2.20
C PRO A 126 -13.03 22.79 -2.62
N GLU A 127 -14.24 22.72 -2.06
CA GLU A 127 -15.34 23.67 -2.32
C GLU A 127 -15.08 25.06 -1.73
N ALA A 128 -14.24 25.14 -0.69
CA ALA A 128 -13.87 26.39 -0.05
C ALA A 128 -12.84 27.20 -0.88
N CYS A 129 -12.31 26.64 -1.97
CA CYS A 129 -11.38 27.31 -2.86
C CYS A 129 -11.76 27.13 -4.34
N LYS A 130 -11.14 27.91 -5.24
CA LYS A 130 -11.35 27.80 -6.70
C LYS A 130 -10.13 27.23 -7.43
N LEU A 131 -9.35 26.37 -6.74
CA LEU A 131 -8.06 25.85 -7.24
C LEU A 131 -8.17 24.56 -8.06
N PHE A 132 -9.30 23.88 -8.01
CA PHE A 132 -9.49 22.55 -8.58
C PHE A 132 -10.41 22.60 -9.80
N SER A 133 -9.97 21.97 -10.89
CA SER A 133 -10.81 21.74 -12.06
C SER A 133 -11.86 20.66 -11.78
N PRO A 134 -12.90 20.51 -12.63
CA PRO A 134 -13.84 19.40 -12.50
C PRO A 134 -13.17 18.02 -12.50
N ALA A 135 -12.12 17.85 -13.31
CA ALA A 135 -11.33 16.62 -13.33
C ALA A 135 -10.56 16.39 -12.02
N ASP A 136 -10.03 17.45 -11.39
CA ASP A 136 -9.39 17.35 -10.07
C ASP A 136 -10.40 16.96 -9.00
N LEU A 137 -11.59 17.58 -8.99
CA LEU A 137 -12.66 17.27 -8.03
C LEU A 137 -13.08 15.80 -8.13
N ALA A 138 -13.30 15.30 -9.35
CA ALA A 138 -13.62 13.88 -9.56
C ALA A 138 -12.52 12.94 -9.02
N ALA A 139 -11.24 13.31 -9.16
CA ALA A 139 -10.13 12.55 -8.62
C ALA A 139 -10.03 12.63 -7.08
N ILE A 140 -10.35 13.80 -6.49
CA ILE A 140 -10.42 14.00 -5.04
C ILE A 140 -11.55 13.15 -4.44
N ASP A 141 -12.75 13.20 -5.00
CA ASP A 141 -13.92 12.44 -4.54
C ASP A 141 -13.64 10.95 -4.57
N TYR A 142 -13.12 10.46 -5.71
CA TYR A 142 -12.73 9.07 -5.85
C TYR A 142 -11.65 8.65 -4.84
N ALA A 143 -10.55 9.41 -4.72
CA ALA A 143 -9.45 9.06 -3.81
C ALA A 143 -9.90 9.07 -2.34
N THR A 144 -10.81 9.97 -1.98
CA THR A 144 -11.40 10.08 -0.65
C THR A 144 -12.20 8.83 -0.31
N ALA A 145 -13.17 8.49 -1.17
CA ALA A 145 -14.01 7.31 -0.99
C ALA A 145 -13.21 6.00 -1.02
N ALA A 146 -12.22 5.94 -1.92
CA ALA A 146 -11.41 4.74 -2.15
C ALA A 146 -10.48 4.38 -0.98
N ALA A 147 -10.03 5.37 -0.21
CA ALA A 147 -9.01 5.18 0.82
C ALA A 147 -9.56 4.90 2.23
N LYS A 148 -10.86 5.14 2.46
CA LYS A 148 -11.55 4.84 3.72
C LYS A 148 -11.66 3.34 3.98
N LEU A 149 -11.79 2.97 5.26
CA LEU A 149 -11.96 1.59 5.74
C LEU A 149 -13.14 1.49 6.73
N PRO A 150 -14.24 0.78 6.38
CA PRO A 150 -14.55 0.22 5.05
C PRO A 150 -14.57 1.28 3.95
N ASN A 151 -14.35 0.83 2.73
CA ASN A 151 -14.32 1.69 1.55
C ASN A 151 -15.74 2.25 1.26
N GLU A 152 -15.81 3.51 0.83
CA GLU A 152 -17.08 4.23 0.54
C GLU A 152 -17.27 4.49 -0.96
N LEU A 153 -16.65 3.69 -1.83
CA LEU A 153 -16.81 3.84 -3.27
C LEU A 153 -18.24 3.54 -3.69
N GLU A 154 -18.74 4.43 -4.54
CA GLU A 154 -20.05 4.34 -5.14
C GLU A 154 -19.89 4.33 -6.66
N GLU A 155 -20.97 4.09 -7.37
CA GLU A 155 -21.00 4.23 -8.83
C GLU A 155 -20.61 5.64 -9.28
N SER A 156 -21.14 6.66 -8.61
CA SER A 156 -20.92 8.09 -8.88
C SER A 156 -19.45 8.48 -8.90
N HIS A 157 -18.67 8.04 -7.91
CA HIS A 157 -17.23 8.33 -7.80
C HIS A 157 -16.45 7.86 -9.03
N ARG A 158 -16.79 6.66 -9.52
CA ARG A 158 -16.07 6.04 -10.63
C ARG A 158 -16.57 6.56 -11.99
N LEU A 159 -17.88 6.82 -12.14
CA LEU A 159 -18.40 7.55 -13.31
C LEU A 159 -17.79 8.97 -13.41
N GLY A 160 -17.56 9.62 -12.27
CA GLY A 160 -16.88 10.91 -12.20
C GLY A 160 -15.49 10.86 -12.83
N LEU A 161 -14.69 9.84 -12.50
CA LEU A 161 -13.41 9.62 -13.17
C LEU A 161 -13.59 9.38 -14.68
N ALA A 162 -14.48 8.46 -15.07
CA ALA A 162 -14.67 8.10 -16.46
C ALA A 162 -15.09 9.29 -17.34
N ARG A 163 -15.82 10.27 -16.82
CA ARG A 163 -16.21 11.49 -17.58
C ARG A 163 -15.03 12.41 -17.90
N HIS A 164 -13.96 12.36 -17.12
CA HIS A 164 -12.85 13.31 -17.21
C HIS A 164 -11.53 12.68 -17.64
N PHE A 165 -11.39 11.37 -17.52
CA PHE A 165 -10.16 10.65 -17.77
C PHE A 165 -10.36 9.54 -18.80
N SER A 166 -9.34 9.35 -19.65
CA SER A 166 -9.23 8.15 -20.48
C SER A 166 -9.08 6.92 -19.59
N GLU A 167 -9.32 5.74 -20.15
CA GLU A 167 -9.16 4.48 -19.43
C GLU A 167 -7.74 4.30 -18.86
N ASP A 168 -6.70 4.66 -19.63
CA ASP A 168 -5.30 4.62 -19.15
C ASP A 168 -5.05 5.57 -17.98
N HIS A 169 -5.66 6.75 -17.98
CA HIS A 169 -5.52 7.72 -16.88
C HIS A 169 -6.34 7.34 -15.65
N GLU A 170 -7.53 6.77 -15.84
CA GLU A 170 -8.35 6.21 -14.76
C GLU A 170 -7.60 5.07 -14.06
N GLU A 171 -7.03 4.13 -14.83
CA GLU A 171 -6.24 3.03 -14.26
C GLU A 171 -5.02 3.58 -13.50
N ALA A 172 -4.32 4.59 -14.01
CA ALA A 172 -3.22 5.23 -13.28
C ALA A 172 -3.64 5.83 -11.93
N ILE A 173 -4.81 6.49 -11.88
CA ILE A 173 -5.37 7.03 -10.63
C ILE A 173 -5.71 5.88 -9.67
N ALA A 174 -6.36 4.84 -10.18
CA ALA A 174 -6.73 3.67 -9.38
C ALA A 174 -5.49 2.95 -8.82
N LEU A 175 -4.44 2.75 -9.61
CA LEU A 175 -3.18 2.14 -9.18
C LEU A 175 -2.42 3.02 -8.18
N ALA A 176 -2.46 4.35 -8.34
CA ALA A 176 -1.90 5.27 -7.35
C ALA A 176 -2.59 5.16 -5.98
N VAL A 177 -3.92 5.11 -5.95
CA VAL A 177 -4.68 4.90 -4.71
C VAL A 177 -4.45 3.50 -4.13
N THR A 178 -4.31 2.50 -5.00
CA THR A 178 -3.99 1.10 -4.66
C THR A 178 -2.65 1.00 -3.95
N LEU A 179 -1.58 1.63 -4.48
CA LEU A 179 -0.29 1.73 -3.81
C LEU A 179 -0.42 2.30 -2.40
N MET A 180 -1.22 3.36 -2.23
CA MET A 180 -1.44 3.94 -0.92
C MET A 180 -2.14 2.97 0.04
N GLY A 181 -2.87 1.96 -0.45
CA GLY A 181 -3.42 0.89 0.39
C GLY A 181 -2.33 0.06 1.07
N PHE A 182 -1.26 -0.24 0.35
CA PHE A 182 -0.07 -0.86 0.92
C PHE A 182 0.62 0.08 1.91
N LEU A 183 0.96 1.28 1.45
CA LEU A 183 1.80 2.20 2.23
C LEU A 183 1.09 2.68 3.50
N ASN A 184 -0.18 3.09 3.41
CA ASN A 184 -0.90 3.58 4.58
C ASN A 184 -1.05 2.49 5.64
N CYS A 185 -1.42 1.26 5.23
CA CYS A 185 -1.52 0.11 6.13
C CYS A 185 -0.17 -0.18 6.82
N ALA A 186 0.93 -0.23 6.06
CA ALA A 186 2.25 -0.49 6.61
C ALA A 186 2.68 0.59 7.62
N MET A 187 2.60 1.87 7.23
CA MET A 187 3.10 2.98 8.04
C MET A 187 2.28 3.16 9.32
N ASP A 188 0.96 3.03 9.25
CA ASP A 188 0.08 3.17 10.42
C ASP A 188 0.21 1.95 11.35
N THR A 189 0.29 0.73 10.80
CA THR A 189 0.49 -0.48 11.62
C THR A 189 1.84 -0.46 12.34
N LEU A 190 2.90 -0.04 11.65
CA LEU A 190 4.21 0.13 12.28
C LEU A 190 4.22 1.28 13.29
N GLY A 191 3.41 2.33 13.06
CA GLY A 191 3.48 3.58 13.81
C GLY A 191 4.75 4.35 13.47
N MET A 192 5.01 4.53 12.17
CA MET A 192 6.23 5.18 11.67
C MET A 192 6.34 6.65 12.10
N VAL A 193 7.56 7.05 12.47
CA VAL A 193 7.91 8.42 12.84
C VAL A 193 8.55 9.16 11.66
N LEU A 194 8.04 10.36 11.37
CA LEU A 194 8.52 11.22 10.28
C LEU A 194 9.95 11.69 10.49
N GLU A 195 10.69 11.81 9.38
CA GLU A 195 12.00 12.46 9.34
C GLU A 195 11.85 13.97 9.60
N TRP A 196 12.79 14.60 10.29
CA TRP A 196 12.70 16.02 10.67
C TRP A 196 12.37 16.95 9.48
N GLY A 197 13.10 16.78 8.37
CA GLY A 197 12.93 17.64 7.19
C GLY A 197 11.54 17.49 6.52
N VAL A 198 10.88 16.35 6.67
CA VAL A 198 9.50 16.14 6.19
C VAL A 198 8.50 16.70 7.19
N LEU A 199 8.71 16.44 8.48
CA LEU A 199 7.89 16.96 9.57
C LEU A 199 7.80 18.49 9.54
N ASP A 200 8.93 19.17 9.49
CA ASP A 200 9.04 20.64 9.51
C ASP A 200 8.34 21.27 8.28
N ARG A 201 8.55 20.71 7.08
CA ARG A 201 7.83 21.14 5.86
C ARG A 201 6.33 20.90 5.96
N ALA A 202 5.91 19.73 6.46
CA ALA A 202 4.49 19.39 6.62
C ALA A 202 3.81 20.31 7.64
N GLN A 203 4.44 20.60 8.78
CA GLN A 203 3.92 21.55 9.76
C GLN A 203 3.73 22.94 9.15
N ARG A 204 4.69 23.42 8.36
CA ARG A 204 4.60 24.75 7.73
C ARG A 204 3.50 24.88 6.69
N HIS A 205 3.16 23.81 5.95
CA HIS A 205 2.26 23.90 4.79
C HIS A 205 0.93 23.17 4.94
N LEU A 206 0.85 22.15 5.81
CA LEU A 206 -0.32 21.29 5.95
C LEU A 206 -1.08 21.52 7.25
N ALA A 207 -0.51 22.20 8.25
CA ALA A 207 -1.17 22.41 9.55
C ALA A 207 -2.53 23.12 9.43
N ALA A 208 -2.68 24.02 8.44
CA ALA A 208 -3.94 24.72 8.16
C ALA A 208 -5.05 23.80 7.58
N SER A 209 -4.72 22.54 7.27
CA SER A 209 -5.66 21.54 6.76
C SER A 209 -5.96 20.46 7.81
N ASP A 210 -5.85 20.76 9.10
CA ASP A 210 -6.01 19.83 10.22
C ASP A 210 -5.05 18.62 10.20
N TRP A 211 -3.91 18.75 9.51
CA TRP A 211 -2.87 17.74 9.56
C TRP A 211 -2.03 17.90 10.83
N THR A 212 -1.78 16.79 11.52
CA THR A 212 -0.88 16.72 12.69
C THR A 212 0.09 15.55 12.54
N PRO A 213 1.31 15.60 13.11
CA PRO A 213 2.16 14.41 13.16
C PRO A 213 1.47 13.32 13.98
N GLY A 214 1.17 12.18 13.35
CA GLY A 214 0.46 11.07 14.00
C GLY A 214 1.26 10.38 15.11
N GLN A 215 2.58 10.51 15.08
CA GLN A 215 3.52 10.00 16.08
C GLN A 215 4.45 11.11 16.57
N ASN A 216 4.95 10.97 17.79
CA ASN A 216 5.88 11.92 18.38
C ASN A 216 7.26 11.77 17.74
N PHE A 217 7.81 12.90 17.31
CA PHE A 217 9.17 12.98 16.78
C PHE A 217 10.20 12.64 17.87
N ASP A 218 11.23 11.87 17.50
CA ASP A 218 12.37 11.55 18.35
C ASP A 218 13.65 12.21 17.78
N PRO A 219 14.09 13.34 18.34
CA PRO A 219 15.26 14.07 17.84
C PRO A 219 16.55 13.25 17.87
N ARG A 220 16.71 12.34 18.83
CA ARG A 220 17.96 11.57 18.98
C ARG A 220 18.07 10.52 17.91
N PHE A 221 16.98 9.80 17.67
CA PHE A 221 16.92 8.80 16.62
C PHE A 221 17.13 9.45 15.25
N ASP A 222 16.38 10.51 14.94
CA ASP A 222 16.49 11.22 13.66
C ASP A 222 17.89 11.82 13.45
N GLN A 223 18.49 12.43 14.47
CA GLN A 223 19.87 12.93 14.38
C GLN A 223 20.87 11.83 13.99
N SER A 224 20.74 10.62 14.56
CA SER A 224 21.63 9.51 14.22
C SER A 224 21.53 9.11 12.74
N VAL A 225 20.31 9.14 12.17
CA VAL A 225 20.06 8.86 10.75
C VAL A 225 20.59 9.99 9.87
N VAL A 226 20.37 11.25 10.26
CA VAL A 226 20.86 12.43 9.54
C VAL A 226 22.39 12.46 9.47
N GLU A 227 23.09 12.14 10.57
CA GLU A 227 24.55 12.04 10.54
C GLU A 227 25.03 10.90 9.61
N ALA A 228 24.32 9.77 9.57
CA ALA A 228 24.63 8.68 8.65
C ALA A 228 24.36 9.05 7.18
N ASP A 229 23.29 9.81 6.90
CA ASP A 229 23.00 10.34 5.57
C ASP A 229 24.13 11.24 5.08
N LYS A 230 24.75 12.08 5.93
CA LYS A 230 25.90 12.94 5.53
C LYS A 230 27.10 12.15 5.01
N LEU A 231 27.34 10.94 5.52
CA LEU A 231 28.45 10.08 5.10
C LEU A 231 28.20 9.44 3.73
N THR A 232 26.95 9.48 3.27
CA THR A 232 26.48 8.84 2.05
C THR A 232 25.81 9.85 1.11
N ASP A 233 25.98 11.15 1.40
CA ASP A 233 25.32 12.25 0.71
C ASP A 233 26.01 12.57 -0.62
N ASP A 234 25.30 12.37 -1.73
CA ASP A 234 25.72 12.78 -3.07
C ASP A 234 25.10 14.13 -3.50
N GLY A 235 24.47 14.87 -2.58
CA GLY A 235 23.68 16.07 -2.83
C GLY A 235 22.16 15.83 -2.74
N GLN A 236 21.40 16.92 -2.65
CA GLN A 236 19.92 16.87 -2.55
C GLN A 236 19.23 16.48 -3.87
N THR A 237 19.88 16.75 -5.01
CA THR A 237 19.38 16.41 -6.34
C THR A 237 20.50 15.81 -7.18
N LEU A 238 20.18 14.75 -7.91
CA LEU A 238 21.16 14.06 -8.76
C LEU A 238 21.52 14.89 -9.99
N GLY A 239 22.82 15.02 -10.28
CA GLY A 239 23.29 15.58 -11.54
C GLY A 239 22.91 14.69 -12.74
N PRO A 240 22.94 15.18 -14.00
CA PRO A 240 22.47 14.40 -15.16
C PRO A 240 23.13 13.03 -15.34
N LEU A 241 24.45 12.94 -15.12
CA LEU A 241 25.20 11.68 -15.23
C LEU A 241 24.83 10.70 -14.12
N GLU A 242 24.68 11.19 -12.90
CA GLU A 242 24.30 10.37 -11.74
C GLU A 242 22.86 9.90 -11.86
N LEU A 243 21.95 10.75 -12.33
CA LEU A 243 20.57 10.39 -12.62
C LEU A 243 20.52 9.24 -13.62
N ALA A 244 21.28 9.32 -14.72
CA ALA A 244 21.34 8.25 -15.72
C ALA A 244 21.89 6.93 -15.13
N ARG A 245 22.95 6.99 -14.32
CA ARG A 245 23.50 5.80 -13.62
C ARG A 245 22.51 5.20 -12.64
N THR A 246 21.83 6.05 -11.85
CA THR A 246 20.80 5.65 -10.90
C THR A 246 19.64 4.98 -11.63
N MET A 247 19.14 5.55 -12.74
CA MET A 247 18.10 4.95 -13.57
C MET A 247 18.50 3.58 -14.12
N ALA A 248 19.73 3.42 -14.62
CA ALA A 248 20.22 2.12 -15.07
C ALA A 248 20.29 1.10 -13.92
N GLY A 249 20.72 1.54 -12.74
CA GLY A 249 20.74 0.71 -11.53
C GLY A 249 19.35 0.28 -11.06
N ILE A 250 18.34 1.15 -11.13
CA ILE A 250 16.94 0.80 -10.85
C ILE A 250 16.46 -0.28 -11.83
N ILE A 251 16.71 -0.11 -13.13
CA ILE A 251 16.28 -1.10 -14.14
C ILE A 251 16.94 -2.46 -13.87
N ALA A 252 18.21 -2.47 -13.46
CA ALA A 252 18.90 -3.71 -13.09
C ALA A 252 18.31 -4.32 -11.82
N TYR A 253 18.02 -3.50 -10.81
CA TYR A 253 17.38 -3.93 -9.57
C TYR A 253 16.00 -4.55 -9.84
N ASP A 254 15.11 -3.86 -10.55
CA ASP A 254 13.77 -4.36 -10.89
C ASP A 254 13.82 -5.65 -11.71
N ARG A 255 14.82 -5.78 -12.58
CA ARG A 255 15.03 -7.01 -13.36
C ARG A 255 15.38 -8.19 -12.47
N GLY A 256 16.25 -8.00 -11.48
CA GLY A 256 16.60 -9.04 -10.50
C GLY A 256 15.44 -9.34 -9.56
N ALA A 257 14.81 -8.30 -8.99
CA ALA A 257 13.69 -8.43 -8.07
C ALA A 257 12.48 -9.17 -8.66
N LEU A 258 12.28 -9.10 -9.97
CA LEU A 258 11.18 -9.74 -10.70
C LEU A 258 11.68 -10.81 -11.70
N GLU A 259 12.85 -11.41 -11.46
CA GLU A 259 13.48 -12.34 -12.42
C GLU A 259 12.67 -13.63 -12.61
N THR A 260 12.07 -14.11 -11.53
CA THR A 260 11.22 -15.30 -11.45
C THR A 260 9.80 -15.05 -11.97
N ILE A 261 9.41 -13.78 -12.13
CA ILE A 261 8.07 -13.40 -12.57
C ILE A 261 8.04 -13.28 -14.08
N ALA A 262 7.15 -14.04 -14.70
CA ALA A 262 6.97 -14.07 -16.13
C ALA A 262 6.81 -12.64 -16.72
N LYS A 263 7.35 -12.44 -17.92
CA LYS A 263 7.35 -11.13 -18.59
C LYS A 263 6.11 -10.89 -19.46
N ARG A 264 5.57 -11.95 -20.06
CA ARG A 264 4.41 -11.87 -20.97
C ARG A 264 3.11 -12.07 -20.18
N PRO A 265 2.06 -11.27 -20.40
CA PRO A 265 0.80 -11.37 -19.64
C PRO A 265 0.22 -12.78 -19.55
N ALA A 266 0.14 -13.51 -20.67
CA ALA A 266 -0.37 -14.89 -20.67
C ALA A 266 0.44 -15.82 -19.74
N LYS A 267 1.77 -15.68 -19.71
CA LYS A 267 2.64 -16.47 -18.83
C LYS A 267 2.56 -16.04 -17.37
N VAL A 268 2.29 -14.75 -17.11
CA VAL A 268 1.97 -14.28 -15.75
C VAL A 268 0.69 -14.94 -15.26
N HIS A 269 -0.35 -15.01 -16.09
CA HIS A 269 -1.61 -15.66 -15.72
C HIS A 269 -1.43 -17.16 -15.47
N GLU A 270 -0.66 -17.86 -16.30
CA GLU A 270 -0.30 -19.28 -16.06
C GLU A 270 0.41 -19.45 -14.71
N GLN A 271 1.43 -18.64 -14.43
CA GLN A 271 2.20 -18.69 -13.17
C GLN A 271 1.32 -18.42 -11.95
N VAL A 272 0.45 -17.41 -12.01
CA VAL A 272 -0.49 -17.10 -10.92
C VAL A 272 -1.50 -18.24 -10.75
N ARG A 273 -2.01 -18.83 -11.83
CA ARG A 273 -2.93 -19.97 -11.76
C ARG A 273 -2.28 -21.18 -11.10
N GLU A 274 -1.04 -21.49 -11.44
CA GLU A 274 -0.28 -22.59 -10.84
C GLU A 274 -0.08 -22.35 -9.34
N ALA A 275 0.36 -21.15 -8.95
CA ALA A 275 0.61 -20.82 -7.55
C ALA A 275 -0.67 -20.65 -6.72
N MET A 276 -1.72 -20.05 -7.28
CA MET A 276 -2.92 -19.64 -6.55
C MET A 276 -4.14 -20.52 -6.85
N GLY A 277 -4.03 -21.52 -7.72
CA GLY A 277 -5.13 -22.42 -8.12
C GLY A 277 -6.14 -21.81 -9.10
N PHE A 278 -6.15 -20.49 -9.24
CA PHE A 278 -6.92 -19.73 -10.22
C PHE A 278 -6.21 -18.39 -10.49
N VAL A 279 -6.64 -17.66 -11.51
CA VAL A 279 -6.19 -16.29 -11.75
C VAL A 279 -7.25 -15.36 -11.16
N PRO A 280 -6.96 -14.60 -10.10
CA PRO A 280 -7.94 -13.64 -9.60
C PRO A 280 -8.28 -12.61 -10.67
N TYR A 281 -9.56 -12.24 -10.81
CA TYR A 281 -9.99 -11.33 -11.88
C TYR A 281 -9.20 -10.01 -11.87
N TYR A 282 -8.80 -9.53 -10.69
CA TYR A 282 -8.05 -8.28 -10.53
C TYR A 282 -6.61 -8.39 -11.04
N VAL A 283 -6.06 -9.59 -11.26
CA VAL A 283 -4.81 -9.78 -11.99
C VAL A 283 -5.06 -9.72 -13.50
N GLU A 284 -6.16 -10.31 -13.98
CA GLU A 284 -6.50 -10.28 -15.40
C GLU A 284 -6.77 -8.85 -15.88
N ARG A 285 -7.52 -8.09 -15.07
CA ARG A 285 -7.98 -6.73 -15.32
C ARG A 285 -6.86 -5.70 -15.49
N VAL A 286 -5.76 -5.81 -14.75
CA VAL A 286 -4.69 -4.80 -14.82
C VAL A 286 -4.10 -4.80 -16.23
N GLU A 287 -4.28 -3.71 -16.97
CA GLU A 287 -3.82 -3.59 -18.35
C GLU A 287 -2.31 -3.37 -18.42
N ARG A 288 -1.79 -2.57 -17.48
CA ARG A 288 -0.36 -2.29 -17.38
C ARG A 288 0.46 -3.52 -17.00
N THR A 289 1.23 -4.02 -17.95
CA THR A 289 2.12 -5.18 -17.74
C THR A 289 3.07 -5.03 -16.54
N PRO A 290 3.71 -3.87 -16.26
CA PRO A 290 4.52 -3.71 -15.05
C PRO A 290 3.72 -3.92 -13.75
N ALA A 291 2.54 -3.31 -13.63
CA ALA A 291 1.67 -3.46 -12.47
C ALA A 291 1.17 -4.90 -12.32
N LYS A 292 0.76 -5.54 -13.43
CA LYS A 292 0.36 -6.96 -13.48
C LYS A 292 1.47 -7.89 -12.99
N ARG A 293 2.73 -7.65 -13.38
CA ARG A 293 3.88 -8.42 -12.88
C ARG A 293 4.11 -8.21 -11.39
N VAL A 294 3.95 -7.00 -10.88
CA VAL A 294 4.06 -6.73 -9.42
C VAL A 294 2.92 -7.39 -8.64
N PHE A 295 1.69 -7.42 -9.16
CA PHE A 295 0.59 -8.16 -8.53
C PHE A 295 0.91 -9.66 -8.45
N ALA A 296 1.45 -10.24 -9.53
CA ALA A 296 1.88 -11.63 -9.53
C ALA A 296 3.02 -11.89 -8.54
N HIS A 297 4.02 -11.00 -8.49
CA HIS A 297 5.10 -11.06 -7.50
C HIS A 297 4.58 -11.15 -6.06
N MET A 298 3.60 -10.32 -5.73
CA MET A 298 2.99 -10.32 -4.39
C MET A 298 2.25 -11.61 -4.08
N LEU A 299 1.40 -12.07 -5.01
CA LEU A 299 0.62 -13.28 -4.79
C LEU A 299 1.54 -14.51 -4.69
N VAL A 300 2.47 -14.66 -5.63
CA VAL A 300 3.30 -15.86 -5.77
C VAL A 300 4.43 -15.88 -4.74
N GLU A 301 5.20 -14.80 -4.61
CA GLU A 301 6.45 -14.81 -3.85
C GLU A 301 6.35 -14.25 -2.44
N ARG A 302 5.24 -13.60 -2.08
CA ARG A 302 5.04 -13.03 -0.74
C ARG A 302 3.94 -13.76 0.00
N VAL A 303 2.75 -13.78 -0.59
CA VAL A 303 1.55 -14.34 0.03
C VAL A 303 1.59 -15.88 0.03
N GLN A 304 1.83 -16.51 -1.13
CA GLN A 304 1.79 -17.97 -1.26
C GLN A 304 3.11 -18.66 -0.93
N SER A 305 4.22 -17.92 -0.88
CA SER A 305 5.55 -18.49 -0.69
C SER A 305 5.79 -18.99 0.73
N SER A 306 6.35 -20.19 0.83
CA SER A 306 6.86 -20.78 2.08
C SER A 306 8.32 -20.41 2.38
N ALA A 307 8.95 -19.54 1.57
CA ALA A 307 10.32 -19.09 1.78
C ALA A 307 10.46 -18.01 2.87
N GLY A 308 9.34 -17.53 3.42
CA GLY A 308 9.32 -16.63 4.57
C GLY A 308 9.31 -17.37 5.90
N GLU A 309 9.21 -16.61 6.99
CA GLU A 309 9.28 -17.13 8.36
C GLU A 309 7.92 -17.66 8.84
N LEU A 310 6.82 -17.10 8.32
CA LEU A 310 5.47 -17.46 8.72
C LEU A 310 4.90 -18.63 7.89
N PRO A 311 4.13 -19.54 8.53
CA PRO A 311 3.36 -20.54 7.80
C PRO A 311 2.39 -19.90 6.80
N VAL A 312 2.34 -20.44 5.57
CA VAL A 312 1.51 -19.90 4.47
C VAL A 312 0.03 -19.80 4.86
N TRP A 313 -0.51 -20.79 5.56
CA TRP A 313 -1.91 -20.78 6.01
C TRP A 313 -2.20 -19.61 6.97
N LEU A 314 -1.24 -19.25 7.85
CA LEU A 314 -1.40 -18.16 8.82
C LEU A 314 -1.41 -16.81 8.12
N LYS A 315 -0.57 -16.63 7.10
CA LYS A 315 -0.57 -15.42 6.24
C LYS A 315 -1.95 -15.20 5.63
N HIS A 316 -2.49 -16.24 4.98
CA HIS A 316 -3.82 -16.20 4.36
C HIS A 316 -4.93 -15.98 5.39
N ALA A 317 -4.91 -16.67 6.53
CA ALA A 317 -5.92 -16.51 7.57
C ALA A 317 -5.91 -15.10 8.20
N ALA A 318 -4.73 -14.48 8.37
CA ALA A 318 -4.62 -13.10 8.80
C ALA A 318 -5.19 -12.12 7.75
N CYS A 319 -4.87 -12.31 6.47
CA CYS A 319 -5.47 -11.52 5.39
C CYS A 319 -6.98 -11.73 5.26
N PHE A 320 -7.50 -12.93 5.54
CA PHE A 320 -8.93 -13.19 5.65
C PHE A 320 -9.58 -12.37 6.78
N ALA A 321 -8.98 -12.37 7.98
CA ALA A 321 -9.47 -11.56 9.10
C ALA A 321 -9.50 -10.06 8.76
N ALA A 322 -8.43 -9.57 8.11
CA ALA A 322 -8.34 -8.19 7.64
C ALA A 322 -9.44 -7.86 6.62
N ALA A 323 -9.64 -8.71 5.61
CA ALA A 323 -10.67 -8.52 4.57
C ALA A 323 -12.10 -8.55 5.15
N ARG A 324 -12.35 -9.37 6.18
CA ARG A 324 -13.64 -9.39 6.89
C ARG A 324 -13.86 -8.12 7.70
N ASN A 325 -12.83 -7.64 8.39
CA ASN A 325 -12.91 -6.40 9.16
C ASN A 325 -13.15 -5.18 8.24
N SER A 326 -12.53 -5.15 7.07
CA SER A 326 -12.72 -4.11 6.05
C SER A 326 -13.95 -4.31 5.15
N LYS A 327 -14.79 -5.31 5.44
CA LYS A 327 -16.04 -5.64 4.71
C LYS A 327 -15.85 -5.90 3.21
N ASN A 328 -14.81 -6.64 2.84
CA ASN A 328 -14.55 -7.04 1.47
C ASN A 328 -14.77 -8.54 1.27
N ASP A 329 -15.98 -8.89 0.84
CA ASP A 329 -16.41 -10.28 0.73
C ASP A 329 -15.66 -11.08 -0.35
N LEU A 330 -15.17 -10.40 -1.40
CA LEU A 330 -14.36 -11.04 -2.44
C LEU A 330 -13.01 -11.49 -1.91
N LEU A 331 -12.24 -10.56 -1.36
CA LEU A 331 -10.93 -10.88 -0.79
C LEU A 331 -11.04 -11.80 0.41
N ALA A 332 -12.09 -11.66 1.23
CA ALA A 332 -12.31 -12.58 2.33
C ALA A 332 -12.51 -14.01 1.82
N ALA A 333 -13.31 -14.23 0.77
CA ALA A 333 -13.47 -15.56 0.20
C ALA A 333 -12.18 -16.09 -0.43
N HIS A 334 -11.42 -15.25 -1.15
CA HIS A 334 -10.12 -15.63 -1.73
C HIS A 334 -9.12 -16.09 -0.66
N PHE A 335 -8.90 -15.27 0.37
CA PHE A 335 -7.95 -15.57 1.44
C PHE A 335 -8.41 -16.75 2.32
N ALA A 336 -9.70 -16.91 2.58
CA ALA A 336 -10.22 -18.08 3.29
C ALA A 336 -9.99 -19.37 2.50
N HIS A 337 -10.30 -19.35 1.20
CA HIS A 337 -10.06 -20.48 0.31
C HIS A 337 -8.57 -20.87 0.27
N TRP A 338 -7.68 -19.88 0.09
CA TRP A 338 -6.23 -20.14 0.07
C TRP A 338 -5.68 -20.58 1.42
N ALA A 339 -6.21 -20.07 2.54
CA ALA A 339 -5.84 -20.54 3.86
C ALA A 339 -6.14 -22.03 4.04
N MET A 340 -7.35 -22.48 3.67
CA MET A 340 -7.70 -23.91 3.74
C MET A 340 -6.87 -24.75 2.78
N ARG A 341 -6.59 -24.25 1.57
CA ARG A 341 -5.68 -24.95 0.64
C ARG A 341 -4.25 -25.07 1.18
N ALA A 342 -3.83 -24.12 2.01
CA ALA A 342 -2.55 -24.13 2.71
C ALA A 342 -2.56 -24.93 4.03
N GLY A 343 -3.69 -25.53 4.41
CA GLY A 343 -3.81 -26.42 5.56
C GLY A 343 -4.50 -25.84 6.80
N ALA A 344 -5.11 -24.64 6.71
CA ALA A 344 -5.92 -24.12 7.81
C ALA A 344 -7.19 -24.95 8.01
N SER A 345 -7.59 -25.19 9.26
CA SER A 345 -8.90 -25.76 9.59
C SER A 345 -10.00 -24.69 9.55
N ILE A 346 -11.25 -25.13 9.42
CA ILE A 346 -12.40 -24.23 9.48
C ILE A 346 -12.51 -23.53 10.85
N GLU A 347 -12.12 -24.20 11.94
CA GLU A 347 -12.07 -23.63 13.29
C GLU A 347 -11.02 -22.52 13.41
N GLN A 348 -9.85 -22.68 12.78
CA GLN A 348 -8.83 -21.63 12.75
C GLN A 348 -9.36 -20.38 12.02
N LEU A 349 -10.04 -20.56 10.88
CA LEU A 349 -10.67 -19.44 10.17
C LEU A 349 -11.79 -18.78 10.98
N ARG A 350 -12.63 -19.57 11.67
CA ARG A 350 -13.64 -19.01 12.59
C ARG A 350 -12.98 -18.25 13.75
N GLY A 351 -11.86 -18.74 14.26
CA GLY A 351 -11.05 -18.05 15.26
C GLY A 351 -10.46 -16.73 14.76
N ALA A 352 -10.18 -16.61 13.46
CA ALA A 352 -9.70 -15.39 12.83
C ALA A 352 -10.74 -14.26 12.81
N LEU A 353 -12.03 -14.59 12.77
CA LEU A 353 -13.14 -13.62 12.84
C LEU A 353 -13.29 -13.00 14.24
N MET A 354 -12.98 -13.79 15.28
CA MET A 354 -13.13 -13.41 16.68
C MET A 354 -11.87 -13.81 17.47
N PRO A 355 -10.76 -13.08 17.28
CA PRO A 355 -9.51 -13.41 17.95
C PRO A 355 -9.67 -13.31 19.47
N ARG A 356 -9.19 -14.33 20.18
CA ARG A 356 -9.24 -14.36 21.64
C ARG A 356 -8.36 -13.24 22.23
N PRO A 357 -8.84 -12.46 23.22
CA PRO A 357 -8.07 -11.39 23.85
C PRO A 357 -6.75 -11.90 24.44
N THR A 358 -6.78 -13.07 25.09
CA THR A 358 -5.61 -13.78 25.60
C THR A 358 -5.42 -15.06 24.80
N GLY A 359 -4.46 -15.07 23.87
CA GLY A 359 -4.23 -16.20 22.97
C GLY A 359 -2.79 -16.28 22.51
N GLY A 360 -2.43 -17.46 21.98
CA GLY A 360 -1.11 -17.70 21.38
C GLY A 360 -0.93 -17.01 20.04
N ARG A 361 0.14 -17.40 19.32
CA ARG A 361 0.60 -16.74 18.08
C ARG A 361 -0.50 -16.46 17.07
N GLU A 362 -1.38 -17.42 16.80
CA GLU A 362 -2.48 -17.26 15.85
C GLU A 362 -3.43 -16.11 16.22
N ALA A 363 -3.90 -16.09 17.48
CA ALA A 363 -4.81 -15.07 17.97
C ALA A 363 -4.16 -13.67 17.96
N THR A 364 -2.85 -13.61 18.25
CA THR A 364 -2.07 -12.37 18.17
C THR A 364 -1.97 -11.86 16.72
N ALA A 365 -1.71 -12.74 15.75
CA ALA A 365 -1.67 -12.36 14.34
C ALA A 365 -3.05 -11.86 13.83
N PHE A 366 -4.14 -12.53 14.23
CA PHE A 366 -5.49 -12.12 13.88
C PHE A 366 -5.91 -10.80 14.54
N ALA A 367 -5.48 -10.57 15.79
CA ALA A 367 -5.68 -9.28 16.46
C ALA A 367 -4.91 -8.15 15.76
N LEU A 368 -3.66 -8.40 15.33
CA LEU A 368 -2.89 -7.44 14.53
C LEU A 368 -3.58 -7.17 13.18
N ALA A 369 -4.08 -8.21 12.51
CA ALA A 369 -4.81 -8.08 11.24
C ALA A 369 -6.03 -7.16 11.38
N LYS A 370 -6.78 -7.28 12.48
CA LYS A 370 -7.92 -6.41 12.78
C LYS A 370 -7.49 -4.96 12.97
N VAL A 371 -6.39 -4.71 13.67
CA VAL A 371 -5.87 -3.35 13.86
C VAL A 371 -5.36 -2.75 12.55
N ALA A 372 -4.57 -3.51 11.77
CA ALA A 372 -4.02 -3.07 10.48
C ALA A 372 -5.09 -2.75 9.43
N SER A 373 -6.27 -3.37 9.54
CA SER A 373 -7.43 -3.13 8.65
C SER A 373 -8.45 -2.16 9.24
N SER A 374 -8.09 -1.42 10.29
CA SER A 374 -8.93 -0.39 10.92
C SER A 374 -8.32 1.00 10.73
N GLN A 375 -9.16 2.03 10.77
CA GLN A 375 -8.75 3.41 10.60
C GLN A 375 -9.13 4.26 11.83
N PRO A 376 -8.16 4.92 12.50
CA PRO A 376 -6.71 4.74 12.38
C PRO A 376 -6.25 3.41 13.01
N ALA A 377 -5.20 2.79 12.47
CA ALA A 377 -4.58 1.62 13.10
C ALA A 377 -3.87 2.04 14.39
N THR A 378 -4.42 1.67 15.55
CA THR A 378 -3.83 1.98 16.86
C THR A 378 -3.56 0.69 17.62
N LEU A 379 -2.27 0.35 17.78
CA LEU A 379 -1.87 -0.78 18.62
C LEU A 379 -1.90 -0.37 20.10
N GLY A 380 -2.73 -1.07 20.88
CA GLY A 380 -2.67 -0.97 22.35
C GLY A 380 -1.43 -1.67 22.90
N HIS A 381 -0.96 -1.23 24.08
CA HIS A 381 0.21 -1.78 24.77
C HIS A 381 0.20 -3.32 24.88
N GLU A 382 -0.94 -3.91 25.25
CA GLU A 382 -1.06 -5.37 25.41
C GLU A 382 -0.84 -6.12 24.09
N LEU A 383 -1.41 -5.63 22.99
CA LEU A 383 -1.21 -6.27 21.68
C LEU A 383 0.23 -6.09 21.22
N LEU A 384 0.83 -4.92 21.42
CA LEU A 384 2.23 -4.67 21.11
C LEU A 384 3.14 -5.66 21.84
N GLU A 385 2.99 -5.78 23.16
CA GLU A 385 3.77 -6.71 23.98
C GLU A 385 3.64 -8.16 23.51
N ARG A 386 2.42 -8.59 23.17
CA ARG A 386 2.19 -9.93 22.61
C ARG A 386 2.86 -10.10 21.25
N VAL A 387 2.75 -9.14 20.34
CA VAL A 387 3.39 -9.22 19.03
C VAL A 387 4.91 -9.33 19.21
N THR A 388 5.51 -8.48 20.03
CA THR A 388 6.98 -8.44 20.23
C THR A 388 7.53 -9.62 21.04
N SER A 389 6.71 -10.26 21.88
CA SER A 389 7.12 -11.45 22.65
C SER A 389 6.90 -12.75 21.90
N GLN A 390 5.95 -12.79 20.97
CA GLN A 390 5.55 -14.02 20.28
C GLN A 390 6.12 -14.15 18.86
N PHE A 391 6.53 -13.05 18.23
CA PHE A 391 7.09 -13.03 16.87
C PHE A 391 8.48 -12.39 16.85
N SER A 392 9.37 -12.93 16.02
CA SER A 392 10.67 -12.33 15.74
C SER A 392 10.51 -11.03 14.91
N PRO A 393 11.50 -10.12 14.91
CA PRO A 393 11.45 -8.90 14.09
C PRO A 393 11.17 -9.16 12.59
N PRO A 394 11.80 -10.15 11.92
CA PRO A 394 11.45 -10.50 10.54
C PRO A 394 10.02 -11.01 10.37
N GLU A 395 9.51 -11.84 11.30
CA GLU A 395 8.12 -12.33 11.28
C GLU A 395 7.11 -11.18 11.42
N ILE A 396 7.42 -10.17 12.23
CA ILE A 396 6.58 -8.97 12.39
C ILE A 396 6.51 -8.20 11.07
N ILE A 397 7.66 -7.94 10.43
CA ILE A 397 7.71 -7.23 9.15
C ILE A 397 7.05 -8.04 8.04
N GLU A 398 7.21 -9.36 8.03
CA GLU A 398 6.50 -10.23 7.10
C GLU A 398 4.98 -10.12 7.28
N LEU A 399 4.48 -10.20 8.51
CA LEU A 399 3.05 -10.09 8.80
C LEU A 399 2.49 -8.73 8.40
N VAL A 400 3.18 -7.64 8.74
CA VAL A 400 2.82 -6.28 8.31
C VAL A 400 2.80 -6.18 6.79
N THR A 401 3.77 -6.77 6.11
CA THR A 401 3.83 -6.78 4.64
C THR A 401 2.64 -7.52 4.04
N MET A 402 2.24 -8.67 4.60
CA MET A 402 1.07 -9.41 4.13
C MET A 402 -0.22 -8.61 4.29
N LEU A 403 -0.42 -7.99 5.45
CA LEU A 403 -1.58 -7.14 5.73
C LEU A 403 -1.60 -5.88 4.85
N SER A 404 -0.42 -5.37 4.50
CA SER A 404 -0.28 -4.24 3.56
C SER A 404 -0.62 -4.65 2.13
N ILE A 405 -0.23 -5.85 1.69
CA ILE A 405 -0.66 -6.41 0.39
C ILE A 405 -2.18 -6.58 0.36
N GLN A 406 -2.79 -7.04 1.47
CA GLN A 406 -4.25 -7.12 1.58
C GLN A 406 -4.90 -5.72 1.48
N GLY A 407 -4.37 -4.73 2.21
CA GLY A 407 -4.85 -3.34 2.15
C GLY A 407 -4.69 -2.70 0.77
N MET A 408 -3.67 -3.10 0.01
CA MET A 408 -3.48 -2.73 -1.39
C MET A 408 -4.62 -3.31 -2.26
N PHE A 409 -4.81 -4.63 -2.24
CA PHE A 409 -5.84 -5.30 -3.03
C PHE A 409 -7.24 -4.83 -2.64
N GLN A 410 -7.48 -4.55 -1.36
CA GLN A 410 -8.74 -3.98 -0.85
C GLN A 410 -9.19 -2.78 -1.68
N ARG A 411 -8.27 -1.83 -1.95
CA ARG A 411 -8.59 -0.62 -2.69
C ARG A 411 -8.86 -0.93 -4.15
N TYR A 412 -8.01 -1.74 -4.78
CA TYR A 412 -8.14 -2.09 -6.20
C TYR A 412 -9.44 -2.84 -6.50
N VAL A 413 -9.78 -3.85 -5.69
CA VAL A 413 -10.98 -4.66 -5.96
C VAL A 413 -12.27 -3.89 -5.68
N SER A 414 -12.23 -2.92 -4.75
CA SER A 414 -13.39 -2.06 -4.45
C SER A 414 -13.67 -1.07 -5.58
N THR A 415 -12.64 -0.64 -6.31
CA THR A 415 -12.79 0.13 -7.55
C THR A 415 -13.52 -0.66 -8.62
N TYR A 416 -13.24 -1.96 -8.71
CA TYR A 416 -13.67 -2.81 -9.81
C TYR A 416 -14.47 -4.02 -9.31
N PRO A 417 -15.63 -3.84 -8.66
CA PRO A 417 -16.37 -4.94 -8.06
C PRO A 417 -16.89 -5.93 -9.11
N VAL A 418 -17.01 -7.18 -8.70
CA VAL A 418 -17.61 -8.29 -9.46
C VAL A 418 -18.75 -8.90 -8.66
N ASP A 419 -19.72 -9.51 -9.33
CA ASP A 419 -20.90 -10.14 -8.71
C ASP A 419 -20.79 -11.66 -8.57
N SER A 420 -19.69 -12.25 -9.05
CA SER A 420 -19.42 -13.68 -8.99
C SER A 420 -18.00 -13.98 -8.53
N TYR A 421 -17.84 -15.09 -7.82
CA TYR A 421 -16.55 -15.68 -7.51
C TYR A 421 -16.01 -16.52 -8.68
N GLU A 422 -14.70 -16.68 -8.76
CA GLU A 422 -14.06 -17.72 -9.58
C GLU A 422 -14.53 -19.11 -9.13
N SER A 423 -14.65 -20.08 -10.05
CA SER A 423 -15.30 -21.37 -9.78
C SER A 423 -14.80 -22.09 -8.51
N PRO A 424 -13.49 -22.24 -8.25
CA PRO A 424 -13.02 -22.90 -7.03
C PRO A 424 -13.41 -22.17 -5.73
N VAL A 425 -13.55 -20.85 -5.80
CA VAL A 425 -13.97 -20.02 -4.66
C VAL A 425 -15.49 -20.08 -4.49
N ALA A 426 -16.25 -20.15 -5.58
CA ALA A 426 -17.70 -20.35 -5.53
C ALA A 426 -18.08 -21.68 -4.86
N ASP A 427 -17.34 -22.75 -5.19
CA ASP A 427 -17.51 -24.07 -4.58
C ASP A 427 -17.19 -24.01 -3.07
N PHE A 428 -16.06 -23.38 -2.72
CA PHE A 428 -15.68 -23.14 -1.32
C PHE A 428 -16.73 -22.34 -0.54
N VAL A 429 -17.26 -21.27 -1.11
CA VAL A 429 -18.31 -20.44 -0.47
C VAL A 429 -19.61 -21.23 -0.32
N THR A 430 -19.93 -22.11 -1.26
CA THR A 430 -21.10 -23.00 -1.15
C THR A 430 -20.96 -23.97 0.02
N GLU A 431 -19.76 -24.51 0.24
CA GLU A 431 -19.49 -25.48 1.31
C GLU A 431 -19.32 -24.82 2.70
N HIS A 432 -18.56 -23.72 2.78
CA HIS A 432 -18.11 -23.14 4.06
C HIS A 432 -18.62 -21.72 4.32
N GLY A 433 -19.25 -21.06 3.34
CA GLY A 433 -19.58 -19.64 3.40
C GLY A 433 -20.46 -19.25 4.59
N THR A 434 -21.47 -20.07 4.91
CA THR A 434 -22.34 -19.85 6.09
C THR A 434 -21.56 -19.80 7.40
N LEU A 435 -20.55 -20.67 7.57
CA LEU A 435 -19.75 -20.73 8.80
C LEU A 435 -18.78 -19.55 8.93
N LEU A 436 -18.36 -18.98 7.81
CA LEU A 436 -17.41 -17.88 7.73
C LEU A 436 -18.07 -16.51 7.51
N GLY A 437 -19.40 -16.48 7.38
CA GLY A 437 -20.16 -15.26 7.09
C GLY A 437 -19.90 -14.69 5.69
N LEU A 438 -19.53 -15.53 4.74
CA LEU A 438 -19.29 -15.15 3.34
C LEU A 438 -20.61 -15.25 2.55
N PRO A 439 -21.03 -14.17 1.84
CA PRO A 439 -22.23 -14.21 1.03
C PRO A 439 -22.04 -15.08 -0.22
N ARG A 440 -23.14 -15.55 -0.83
CA ARG A 440 -23.08 -16.31 -2.10
C ARG A 440 -22.58 -15.48 -3.29
N ARG A 441 -22.67 -14.16 -3.20
CA ARG A 441 -22.16 -13.22 -4.19
C ARG A 441 -21.31 -12.15 -3.49
N PRO A 442 -20.13 -11.82 -4.03
CA PRO A 442 -19.23 -10.83 -3.41
C PRO A 442 -19.74 -9.39 -3.50
N SER A 443 -20.62 -9.09 -4.45
CA SER A 443 -21.24 -7.76 -4.60
C SER A 443 -22.63 -7.88 -5.20
N GLN A 444 -23.46 -6.85 -4.97
CA GLN A 444 -24.76 -6.69 -5.62
C GLN A 444 -24.69 -5.95 -6.96
N VAL A 445 -23.53 -5.41 -7.33
CA VAL A 445 -23.32 -4.65 -8.57
C VAL A 445 -23.25 -5.61 -9.76
N SER A 446 -24.33 -5.73 -10.53
CA SER A 446 -24.47 -6.71 -11.63
C SER A 446 -23.99 -6.24 -13.01
N ALA A 447 -23.80 -4.93 -13.20
CA ALA A 447 -23.32 -4.41 -14.48
C ALA A 447 -21.80 -4.59 -14.59
N ARG A 448 -21.32 -5.06 -15.75
CA ARG A 448 -19.88 -5.04 -16.06
C ARG A 448 -19.43 -3.59 -16.04
N TRP A 449 -18.70 -3.22 -14.99
CA TRP A 449 -18.35 -1.85 -14.66
C TRP A 449 -17.71 -1.08 -15.83
N ASP A 450 -16.93 -1.79 -16.65
CA ASP A 450 -16.32 -1.25 -17.87
C ASP A 450 -17.33 -0.71 -18.88
N GLU A 451 -18.50 -1.35 -19.01
CA GLU A 451 -19.57 -0.90 -19.90
C GLU A 451 -20.17 0.42 -19.42
N LEU A 452 -20.31 0.60 -18.10
CA LEU A 452 -20.82 1.84 -17.52
C LEU A 452 -19.82 2.99 -17.69
N CYS A 453 -18.54 2.75 -17.40
CA CYS A 453 -17.48 3.73 -17.66
C CYS A 453 -17.39 4.09 -19.15
N GLN A 454 -17.47 3.09 -20.05
CA GLN A 454 -17.43 3.33 -21.50
C GLN A 454 -18.59 4.21 -21.95
N ARG A 455 -19.82 3.94 -21.50
CA ARG A 455 -20.99 4.78 -21.80
C ARG A 455 -20.81 6.20 -21.27
N ALA A 456 -20.29 6.35 -20.06
CA ALA A 456 -20.03 7.68 -19.48
C ALA A 456 -18.99 8.48 -20.29
N ARG A 457 -17.90 7.84 -20.73
CA ARG A 457 -16.90 8.45 -21.63
C ARG A 457 -17.52 8.91 -22.94
N LEU A 458 -18.32 8.05 -23.58
CA LEU A 458 -18.99 8.38 -24.83
C LEU A 458 -20.01 9.51 -24.69
N SER A 459 -20.64 9.66 -23.52
CA SER A 459 -21.57 10.77 -23.26
C SER A 459 -20.90 12.10 -22.93
N ALA A 460 -19.61 12.08 -22.55
CA ALA A 460 -18.84 13.26 -22.14
C ALA A 460 -17.97 13.83 -23.28
N ALA A 461 -17.66 13.01 -24.30
CA ALA A 461 -16.99 13.40 -25.53
C ALA A 461 -17.97 14.06 -26.51
#